data_AF-A0A6L5Y1M6-F1
#
_entry.id   AF-A0A6L5Y1M6-F1
#
_cell.length_a   1.000
_cell.length_b   1.000
_cell.length_c   1.000
_cell.angle_alpha   90.00
_cell.angle_beta   90.00
_cell.angle_gamma   90.00
#
_symmetry.space_group_name_H-M   'P 1'
#
loop_
_entity.id
_entity.type
_entity.pdbx_description
1 polymer ?
#
loop_
_entity_poly.entity_id
_entity_poly.type
_entity_poly.pdbx_seq_one_letter_code
_entity_poly.pdbx_strand_id
1 'polypeptide(L)' 'MYDSKYWKHGRNVTVRQLYEYLQEHIPDDAIVCIGGSSEIYTHLSMDGSAFSLDFDSLSDLEEYDGREPTELLDGN' A
#
# COMPACT_ATOMS: atom_id res chain seq x y z
N MET A 1 11.77 -15.35 9.21
CA MET A 1 10.96 -16.54 8.87
C MET A 1 9.51 -16.10 8.92
N TYR A 2 8.70 -16.44 7.91
CA TYR A 2 7.29 -16.00 7.82
C TYR A 2 6.34 -17.10 8.31
N ASP A 3 5.23 -16.72 8.95
CA ASP A 3 4.19 -17.64 9.40
C ASP A 3 3.28 -18.03 8.21
N SER A 4 3.26 -19.33 7.89
CA SER A 4 2.48 -19.88 6.78
C SER A 4 0.96 -19.69 6.92
N LYS A 5 0.44 -19.44 8.13
CA LYS A 5 -0.97 -19.10 8.35
C LYS A 5 -1.40 -17.86 7.55
N TYR A 6 -0.48 -16.91 7.39
CA TYR A 6 -0.68 -15.64 6.72
C TYR A 6 -0.24 -15.64 5.25
N TRP A 7 0.21 -16.79 4.72
CA TRP A 7 0.55 -16.90 3.30
C TRP A 7 -0.72 -17.04 2.44
N LYS A 8 -1.21 -15.90 1.93
CA LYS A 8 -2.42 -15.81 1.11
C LYS A 8 -2.09 -15.33 -0.30
N HIS A 9 -2.96 -15.67 -1.24
CA HIS A 9 -2.97 -15.15 -2.60
C HIS A 9 -4.38 -14.66 -2.93
N GLY A 10 -4.47 -13.49 -3.56
CA GLY A 10 -5.72 -12.92 -4.05
C GLY A 10 -5.53 -12.34 -5.45
N ARG A 11 -6.60 -12.32 -6.24
CA ARG A 11 -6.62 -11.72 -7.58
C ARG A 11 -7.78 -10.74 -7.67
N ASN A 12 -7.53 -9.53 -8.17
CA ASN A 12 -8.51 -8.44 -8.27
C ASN A 12 -9.19 -8.13 -6.93
N VAL A 13 -8.43 -8.18 -5.84
CA VAL A 13 -8.92 -7.80 -4.50
C VAL A 13 -9.09 -6.29 -4.46
N THR A 14 -10.29 -5.83 -4.09
CA THR A 14 -10.57 -4.40 -3.92
C THR A 14 -9.93 -3.86 -2.65
N VAL A 15 -9.71 -2.53 -2.58
CA VAL A 15 -9.19 -1.86 -1.37
C VAL A 15 -10.02 -2.20 -0.13
N ARG A 16 -11.36 -2.22 -0.27
CA ARG A 16 -12.27 -2.58 0.81
C ARG A 16 -12.03 -4.00 1.34
N GLN A 17 -11.95 -4.98 0.44
CA GLN A 17 -11.74 -6.38 0.82
C GLN A 17 -10.37 -6.60 1.48
N LEU A 18 -9.33 -5.91 1.00
CA LEU A 18 -8.02 -5.93 1.63
C LEU A 18 -8.10 -5.35 3.04
N TYR A 19 -8.72 -4.17 3.20
CA TYR A 19 -8.88 -3.53 4.50
C TYR A 19 -9.66 -4.39 5.50
N GLU A 20 -10.81 -4.95 5.10
CA GLU A 20 -11.60 -5.86 5.92
C GLU A 20 -10.77 -7.09 6.37
N TYR A 21 -9.99 -7.69 5.46
CA TYR A 21 -9.10 -8.81 5.78
C TYR A 21 -8.02 -8.42 6.79
N LEU A 22 -7.38 -7.26 6.61
CA LEU A 22 -6.34 -6.78 7.51
C LEU A 22 -6.89 -6.55 8.92
N GLN A 23 -8.04 -5.88 9.04
CA GLN A 23 -8.69 -5.63 10.34
C GLN A 23 -9.11 -6.91 11.06
N GLU A 24 -9.57 -7.95 10.34
CA GLU A 24 -10.05 -9.18 10.98
C GLU A 24 -8.91 -10.11 11.42
N HIS A 25 -7.78 -10.08 10.70
CA HIS A 25 -6.80 -11.16 10.80
C HIS A 25 -5.39 -10.73 11.18
N ILE A 26 -5.02 -9.47 11.00
CA ILE A 26 -3.67 -8.95 11.25
C ILE A 26 -3.69 -8.05 12.49
N PRO A 27 -2.64 -8.11 13.36
CA PRO A 27 -2.56 -7.20 14.50
C PRO A 27 -2.53 -5.72 14.08
N ASP A 28 -3.24 -4.87 14.81
CA ASP A 28 -3.37 -3.44 14.51
C ASP A 28 -2.04 -2.66 14.56
N ASP A 29 -1.04 -3.18 15.29
CA ASP A 29 0.29 -2.59 15.44
C ASP A 29 1.34 -3.23 14.51
N ALA A 30 0.94 -4.16 13.63
CA ALA A 30 1.84 -4.74 12.66
C ALA A 30 2.25 -3.71 11.59
N ILE A 31 3.56 -3.63 11.32
CA ILE A 31 4.10 -2.76 10.26
C ILE A 31 3.76 -3.38 8.89
N VAL A 32 3.12 -2.59 8.03
CA VAL A 32 2.89 -2.97 6.63
C VAL A 32 4.20 -2.84 5.87
N CYS A 33 4.63 -3.92 5.22
CA CYS A 33 5.82 -3.90 4.37
C CYS A 33 5.49 -4.27 2.92
N ILE A 34 5.91 -3.44 1.98
CA ILE A 34 5.81 -3.69 0.54
C ILE A 34 7.22 -3.93 0.00
N GLY A 35 7.44 -4.99 -0.78
CA GLY A 35 8.78 -5.32 -1.29
C GLY A 35 9.86 -5.57 -0.21
N GLY A 36 9.47 -5.76 1.06
CA GLY A 36 10.38 -5.85 2.20
C GLY A 36 10.78 -4.51 2.83
N SER A 37 10.31 -3.38 2.29
CA SER A 37 10.46 -2.05 2.89
C SER A 37 9.27 -1.74 3.80
N SER A 38 9.50 -1.02 4.89
CA SER A 38 8.45 -0.42 5.73
C SER A 38 7.99 0.95 5.25
N GLU A 39 8.65 1.50 4.23
CA GLU A 39 8.19 2.69 3.53
C GLU A 39 7.17 2.31 2.47
N ILE A 40 6.12 3.11 2.38
CA ILE A 40 5.04 2.90 1.41
C ILE A 40 4.78 4.18 0.64
N TYR A 41 4.59 4.03 -0.65
CA TYR A 41 4.08 5.04 -1.57
C TYR A 41 2.74 4.58 -2.11
N THR A 42 1.82 5.52 -2.29
CA THR A 42 0.46 5.22 -2.71
C THR A 42 0.14 5.92 -4.00
N HIS A 43 -0.44 5.20 -4.96
CA HIS A 43 -0.78 5.75 -6.26
C HIS A 43 -2.21 5.38 -6.61
N LEU A 44 -3.05 6.35 -6.99
CA LEU A 44 -4.39 6.10 -7.50
C LEU A 44 -4.40 6.41 -8.99
N SER A 45 -4.90 5.48 -9.81
CA SER A 45 -5.08 5.72 -11.25
C SER A 45 -5.98 6.94 -11.48
N MET A 46 -5.77 7.65 -12.59
CA MET A 46 -6.54 8.87 -12.90
C MET A 46 -8.05 8.64 -12.99
N ASP A 47 -8.49 7.43 -13.34
CA ASP A 47 -9.90 7.03 -13.39
C ASP A 47 -10.42 6.45 -12.06
N GLY A 48 -9.57 6.35 -11.04
CA GLY A 48 -9.89 5.79 -9.73
C GLY A 48 -10.14 4.27 -9.71
N SER A 49 -9.84 3.55 -10.79
CA SER A 49 -10.10 2.12 -10.90
C SER A 49 -9.07 1.24 -10.18
N ALA A 50 -7.86 1.74 -9.93
CA ALA A 50 -6.77 1.00 -9.32
C ALA A 50 -6.00 1.85 -8.30
N PHE A 51 -5.83 1.30 -7.10
CA PHE A 51 -4.97 1.84 -6.06
C PHE A 51 -3.76 0.92 -5.89
N SER A 52 -2.55 1.47 -6.06
CA SER A 52 -1.27 0.78 -5.90
C SER A 52 -0.62 1.16 -4.58
N LEU A 53 0.03 0.18 -3.96
CA LEU A 53 0.97 0.36 -2.87
C LEU A 53 2.32 -0.11 -3.37
N ASP A 54 3.31 0.76 -3.32
CA ASP A 54 4.67 0.49 -3.77
C ASP A 54 5.68 0.83 -2.68
N PHE A 55 6.86 0.24 -2.79
CA PHE A 55 8.00 0.56 -1.93
C PHE A 55 8.95 1.56 -2.57
N ASP A 56 8.71 1.89 -3.84
CA ASP A 56 9.45 2.88 -4.60
C ASP A 56 8.58 4.13 -4.77
N SER A 57 9.21 5.30 -4.70
CA SER A 57 8.54 6.59 -4.78
C SER A 57 7.93 6.87 -6.15
N LEU A 58 8.55 6.31 -7.20
CA LEU A 58 8.27 6.61 -8.60
C LEU A 58 8.37 8.12 -8.93
N SER A 59 9.01 8.92 -8.07
CA SER A 59 9.08 10.38 -8.21
C SER A 59 9.88 10.82 -9.44
N ASP A 60 10.62 9.91 -10.06
CA ASP A 60 11.37 10.11 -11.29
C ASP A 60 10.51 10.05 -12.57
N LEU A 61 9.24 9.62 -12.47
CA LEU A 61 8.31 9.60 -13.60
C LEU A 61 7.76 11.00 -13.93
N GLU A 62 7.43 11.22 -15.21
CA GLU A 62 6.96 12.51 -15.74
C GLU A 62 5.72 13.04 -15.01
N GLU A 63 4.81 12.15 -14.59
CA GLU A 63 3.61 12.53 -13.82
C GLU A 63 3.89 13.20 -12.46
N TYR A 64 5.11 13.07 -11.93
CA TYR A 64 5.54 13.64 -10.65
C TYR A 64 6.58 14.77 -10.79
N ASP A 65 6.87 15.23 -12.01
CA ASP A 65 7.89 16.27 -12.24
C ASP A 65 7.62 17.54 -11.40
N GLY A 66 8.64 17.96 -10.65
CA GLY A 66 8.59 19.10 -9.74
C GLY A 66 7.68 18.92 -8.51
N ARG A 67 7.31 17.69 -8.14
CA ARG A 67 6.47 17.38 -6.98
C ARG A 67 7.21 16.48 -6.00
N GLU A 68 6.86 16.63 -4.72
CA GLU A 68 7.30 15.75 -3.65
C GLU A 68 6.09 14.97 -3.10
N PRO A 69 6.28 13.72 -2.65
CA PRO A 69 5.22 12.97 -1.99
C PRO A 69 4.81 13.68 -0.69
N THR A 70 3.50 13.72 -0.42
CA THR A 70 2.95 14.17 0.85
C THR A 70 2.83 13.00 1.82
N GLU A 71 2.92 13.26 3.13
CA GLU A 71 2.79 12.20 4.13
C GLU A 71 1.38 11.59 4.15
N LEU A 72 1.33 10.26 4.24
CA LEU A 72 0.06 9.52 4.29
C LEU A 72 -0.75 9.84 5.57
N LEU A 73 -0.06 10.17 6.65
CA LEU A 73 -0.62 10.43 7.97
C LEU A 73 -0.17 11.79 8.49
N ASP A 74 -0.24 12.85 7.66
CA ASP A 74 -0.10 14.21 8.16
C ASP A 74 -1.36 14.59 8.95
N GLY A 75 -1.15 14.95 10.22
CA GLY A 75 -2.17 14.99 11.27
C GLY A 75 -3.45 15.77 10.94
N ASN A 76 -4.56 15.04 10.95
CA ASN A 76 -5.87 15.46 11.48
C ASN A 76 -6.49 14.28 12.23
#